data_AF-A0AAW1C4V2-F1
#
_entry.id   AF-A0AAW1C4V2-F1
#
_cell.length_a   1.000
_cell.length_b   1.000
_cell.length_c   1.000
_cell.angle_alpha   90.00
_cell.angle_beta   90.00
_cell.angle_gamma   90.00
#
_symmetry.space_group_name_H-M   'P 1'
#
loop_
_entity.id
_entity.type
_entity.pdbx_description
1 polymer ?
#
loop_
_entity_poly.entity_id
_entity_poly.type
_entity_poly.pdbx_seq_one_letter_code
_entity_poly.pdbx_strand_id
1 'polypeptide(L)'
;MTIARQLAEILLRGMCEQSYWHPLDDPPQQSPLNDPLWKAPNTKSYALSRRPRVYSGENIFCPQENTEEALLLLLISESMANRDAVLSRIPEHKNDRIISLQSASVVYDLLTIALGRRGQYEMLSECLERAMKFAFEEFHLWYQFALSLMAAGKSARAVKVLKECIRLKPDDPTIPLLAAKLCMGTLHWLEEAERFARMVVDVGDKTSEFKAKGFLALGLTYSLQATDASLRRMQEVLQRKALLAFQRAHTLSPTDHLAAFYLALQFAISRQIPEALGYVRQALQLQGDDANSLHLLALLLSAQKHYHDALNIIDMALSEYPENFILLFSKVKLELLCRGPDEALLTCKHMLQIWKSCYNLTNPSDSGRGSSLLDRAIADRRQLNTITLPDFSDPETGSVHATSIAASRVEQALSEVASSLQSSTPKQGPLHPWMTLAQIWLHAAEVYIGIRKPAEATACTQEAGNLFAMSHNVLFMRGQVAELRGNTDEAKRWYEEALSISPTHVKSMQRLALILHQLGRYSLAEKILRDAVQVNSTAHEVWNGLGVVLQAQGNDDAATECFLTALELEASSPVVPFTIIPRIL
;
A
#
# COMPACT_ATOMS: atom_id res chain seq x y z
N MET A 1 10.26 39.80 16.29
CA MET A 1 10.21 38.76 15.24
C MET A 1 11.57 38.14 14.97
N THR A 2 12.65 38.92 14.78
CA THR A 2 13.92 38.41 14.23
C THR A 2 14.68 37.43 15.12
N ILE A 3 14.83 37.67 16.43
CA ILE A 3 15.76 36.86 17.25
C ILE A 3 15.29 35.41 17.48
N ALA A 4 14.01 35.20 17.78
CA ALA A 4 13.46 33.86 17.99
C ALA A 4 13.54 33.03 16.70
N ARG A 5 13.18 33.65 15.56
CA ARG A 5 13.33 33.03 14.24
C ARG A 5 14.80 32.73 13.91
N GLN A 6 15.71 33.66 14.14
CA GLN A 6 17.15 33.46 13.89
C GLN A 6 17.73 32.33 14.74
N LEU A 7 17.33 32.23 16.01
CA LEU A 7 17.75 31.11 16.85
C LEU A 7 17.17 29.79 16.36
N ALA A 8 15.88 29.76 15.98
CA ALA A 8 15.27 28.57 15.37
C ALA A 8 16.01 28.14 14.08
N GLU A 9 16.44 29.08 13.25
CA GLU A 9 17.29 28.78 12.10
C GLU A 9 18.60 28.13 12.53
N ILE A 10 19.33 28.71 13.49
CA ILE A 10 20.59 28.15 13.98
C ILE A 10 20.37 26.73 14.51
N LEU A 11 19.31 26.49 15.27
CA LEU A 11 18.98 25.18 15.80
C LEU A 11 18.67 24.15 14.71
N LEU A 12 18.04 24.55 13.59
CA LEU A 12 17.63 23.63 12.52
C LEU A 12 18.72 23.33 11.49
N ARG A 13 19.64 24.28 11.21
CA ARG A 13 20.70 24.14 10.19
C ARG A 13 22.12 24.21 10.72
N GLY A 14 22.34 24.76 11.90
CA GLY A 14 23.67 25.00 12.48
C GLY A 14 24.04 24.06 13.64
N MET A 15 23.08 23.28 14.16
CA MET A 15 23.31 22.37 15.28
C MET A 15 22.72 20.99 14.99
N CYS A 16 23.30 19.95 15.60
CA CYS A 16 22.74 18.60 15.64
C CYS A 16 22.41 18.19 17.08
N GLU A 17 21.72 17.07 17.25
CA GLU A 17 21.28 16.55 18.55
C GLU A 17 22.45 16.35 19.54
N GLN A 18 23.61 15.91 19.05
CA GLN A 18 24.81 15.70 19.87
C GLN A 18 25.47 17.01 20.34
N SER A 19 25.20 18.12 19.65
CA SER A 19 25.78 19.42 19.94
C SER A 19 24.83 20.32 20.74
N TYR A 20 23.64 19.81 21.07
CA TYR A 20 22.62 20.56 21.80
C TYR A 20 22.92 20.59 23.30
N TRP A 21 22.56 21.70 23.95
CA TRP A 21 22.53 21.82 25.41
C TRP A 21 21.28 22.59 25.81
N HIS A 22 20.71 22.29 26.98
CA HIS A 22 19.47 22.92 27.42
C HIS A 22 19.65 24.44 27.59
N PRO A 23 18.59 25.24 27.38
CA PRO A 23 18.63 26.69 27.62
C PRO A 23 18.98 27.09 29.07
N LEU A 24 18.78 26.18 30.03
CA LEU A 24 19.09 26.36 31.44
C LEU A 24 20.44 25.78 31.85
N ASP A 25 21.06 24.98 30.99
CA ASP A 25 22.36 24.36 31.25
C ASP A 25 23.51 25.28 30.83
N ASP A 26 24.66 25.08 31.47
CA ASP A 26 25.88 25.71 31.01
C ASP A 26 26.33 25.09 29.68
N PRO A 27 26.77 25.91 28.70
CA PRO A 27 27.25 25.42 27.43
C PRO A 27 28.51 24.54 27.60
N PRO A 28 28.76 23.58 26.70
CA PRO A 28 29.93 22.72 26.78
C PRO A 28 31.23 23.52 26.72
N GLN A 29 32.21 23.14 27.54
CA GLN A 29 33.51 23.82 27.61
C GLN A 29 34.30 23.75 26.29
N GLN A 30 34.09 22.70 25.51
CA GLN A 30 34.63 22.52 24.17
C GLN A 30 33.49 22.15 23.23
N SER A 31 33.28 22.95 22.20
CA SER A 31 32.29 22.70 21.16
C SER A 31 32.95 22.76 19.78
N PRO A 32 32.59 21.85 18.86
CA PRO A 32 33.02 21.94 17.46
C PRO A 32 32.44 23.17 16.74
N LEU A 33 31.47 23.88 17.35
CA LEU A 33 30.92 25.14 16.87
C LEU A 33 31.74 26.37 17.26
N ASN A 34 32.76 26.20 18.13
CA ASN A 34 33.62 27.29 18.54
C ASN A 34 34.53 27.73 17.39
N ASP A 35 34.75 29.04 17.27
CA ASP A 35 35.71 29.59 16.32
C ASP A 35 37.13 29.07 16.67
N PRO A 36 37.85 28.40 15.74
CA PRO A 36 39.20 27.90 15.99
C PRO A 36 40.19 28.98 16.45
N LEU A 37 39.92 30.24 16.10
CA LEU A 37 40.76 31.41 16.41
C LEU A 37 40.43 32.06 17.76
N TRP A 38 39.28 31.73 18.38
CA TRP A 38 38.82 32.29 19.65
C TRP A 38 38.54 31.18 20.67
N LYS A 39 39.54 30.91 21.54
CA LYS A 39 39.45 29.94 22.65
C LYS A 39 39.06 30.60 23.98
N ALA A 40 37.97 31.37 24.01
CA ALA A 40 37.42 31.87 25.27
C ALA A 40 36.32 30.90 25.75
N PRO A 41 36.33 30.42 27.00
CA PRO A 41 35.20 29.68 27.55
C PRO A 41 33.95 30.58 27.53
N ASN A 42 32.78 30.02 27.21
CA ASN A 42 31.50 30.75 27.24
C ASN A 42 31.02 30.95 28.70
N THR A 43 31.87 31.57 29.51
CA THR A 43 31.61 31.94 30.90
C THR A 43 31.29 33.43 30.97
N LYS A 44 30.24 33.78 31.72
CA LYS A 44 29.83 35.18 31.88
C LYS A 44 30.98 36.02 32.44
N SER A 45 31.40 37.03 31.70
CA SER A 45 32.56 37.87 32.02
C SER A 45 32.31 38.89 33.15
N TYR A 46 31.05 39.09 33.56
CA TYR A 46 30.68 40.03 34.61
C TYR A 46 29.35 39.63 35.28
N ALA A 47 29.14 40.11 36.51
CA ALA A 47 27.86 39.98 37.24
C ALA A 47 27.32 41.37 37.58
N LEU A 48 26.14 41.71 37.05
CA LEU A 48 25.45 42.95 37.37
C LEU A 48 24.71 42.83 38.71
N SER A 49 24.64 43.94 39.46
CA SER A 49 23.91 44.06 40.72
C SER A 49 22.39 43.92 40.56
N ARG A 50 21.86 44.18 39.36
CA ARG A 50 20.44 44.00 39.02
C ARG A 50 20.31 43.38 37.63
N ARG A 51 19.49 42.33 37.50
CA ARG A 51 19.22 41.62 36.25
C ARG A 51 17.75 41.81 35.83
N PRO A 52 17.43 41.77 34.53
CA PRO A 52 16.05 41.72 34.07
C PRO A 52 15.34 40.47 34.62
N ARG A 53 14.01 40.55 34.77
CA ARG A 53 13.20 39.40 35.16
C ARG A 53 13.20 38.39 34.01
N VAL A 54 13.44 37.13 34.34
CA VAL A 54 13.40 35.99 33.41
C VAL A 54 12.14 35.17 33.73
N TYR A 55 11.55 34.52 32.73
CA TYR A 55 10.46 33.58 32.97
C TYR A 55 10.94 32.45 33.89
N SER A 56 10.26 32.25 35.02
CA SER A 56 10.66 31.32 36.08
C SER A 56 9.44 30.64 36.70
N GLY A 57 9.53 29.35 36.96
CA GLY A 57 8.52 28.55 37.65
C GLY A 57 8.81 27.06 37.48
N GLU A 58 8.42 26.23 38.45
CA GLU A 58 8.73 24.79 38.43
C GLU A 58 8.02 24.03 37.30
N ASN A 59 6.89 24.56 36.82
CA ASN A 59 6.05 23.93 35.80
C ASN A 59 6.19 24.56 34.41
N ILE A 60 7.23 25.37 34.16
CA ILE A 60 7.45 25.93 32.82
C ILE A 60 8.05 24.87 31.89
N PHE A 61 7.57 24.81 30.66
CA PHE A 61 8.17 23.95 29.65
C PHE A 61 9.60 24.42 29.32
N CYS A 62 10.55 23.49 29.32
CA CYS A 62 11.92 23.71 28.88
C CYS A 62 12.24 22.70 27.77
N PRO A 63 12.61 23.15 26.56
CA PRO A 63 12.97 22.26 25.47
C PRO A 63 14.10 21.30 25.83
N GLN A 64 13.98 20.06 25.36
CA GLN A 64 14.95 19.01 25.63
C GLN A 64 15.85 18.67 24.44
N GLU A 65 15.45 19.07 23.24
CA GLU A 65 16.20 18.87 22.01
C GLU A 65 16.05 20.04 21.04
N ASN A 66 16.90 20.06 20.00
CA ASN A 66 16.94 21.14 19.01
C ASN A 66 15.58 21.35 18.33
N THR A 67 14.86 20.27 18.01
CA THR A 67 13.56 20.39 17.32
C THR A 67 12.52 21.01 18.22
N GLU A 68 12.45 20.58 19.49
CA GLU A 68 11.49 21.14 20.46
C GLU A 68 11.72 22.64 20.65
N GLU A 69 12.97 23.07 20.81
CA GLU A 69 13.30 24.48 20.98
C GLU A 69 12.99 25.26 19.70
N ALA A 70 13.37 24.74 18.54
CA ALA A 70 13.05 25.37 17.26
C ALA A 70 11.53 25.51 17.06
N LEU A 71 10.75 24.48 17.36
CA LEU A 71 9.28 24.52 17.26
C LEU A 71 8.69 25.55 18.23
N LEU A 72 9.12 25.58 19.49
CA LEU A 72 8.67 26.56 20.46
C LEU A 72 8.92 27.99 19.96
N LEU A 73 10.15 28.27 19.50
CA LEU A 73 10.55 29.57 18.99
C LEU A 73 9.77 29.97 17.73
N LEU A 74 9.53 29.01 16.82
CA LEU A 74 8.76 29.24 15.60
C LEU A 74 7.28 29.50 15.90
N LEU A 75 6.67 28.79 16.86
CA LEU A 75 5.29 29.04 17.29
C LEU A 75 5.14 30.41 17.97
N ILE A 76 6.12 30.82 18.77
CA ILE A 76 6.16 32.18 19.32
C ILE A 76 6.25 33.19 18.18
N SER A 77 7.18 33.00 17.24
CA SER A 77 7.35 33.90 16.09
C SER A 77 6.10 33.95 15.20
N GLU A 78 5.43 32.83 14.98
CA GLU A 78 4.17 32.71 14.24
C GLU A 78 3.06 33.51 14.92
N SER A 79 2.90 33.34 16.25
CA SER A 79 1.88 34.05 17.03
C SER A 79 2.05 35.56 16.98
N MET A 80 3.29 36.05 16.95
CA MET A 80 3.61 37.46 16.81
C MET A 80 3.35 37.95 15.39
N ALA A 81 3.79 37.21 14.36
CA ALA A 81 3.55 37.53 12.95
C ALA A 81 2.05 37.69 12.65
N ASN A 82 1.23 36.86 13.29
CA ASN A 82 -0.22 36.86 13.13
C ASN A 82 -0.92 38.08 13.74
N ARG A 83 -0.32 38.73 14.76
CA ARG A 83 -0.91 39.92 15.40
C ARG A 83 -0.73 41.17 14.54
N ASP A 84 0.40 41.29 13.87
CA ASP A 84 0.77 42.47 13.07
C ASP A 84 0.39 42.32 11.58
N ALA A 85 -0.37 41.28 11.25
CA ALA A 85 -0.71 40.91 9.88
C ALA A 85 -1.77 41.84 9.24
N VAL A 86 -1.45 42.44 8.10
CA VAL A 86 -2.42 43.15 7.26
C VAL A 86 -3.08 42.17 6.29
N LEU A 87 -4.38 41.93 6.46
CA LEU A 87 -5.16 40.96 5.65
C LEU A 87 -6.12 41.61 4.63
N SER A 88 -6.26 42.94 4.65
CA SER A 88 -7.15 43.67 3.75
C SER A 88 -6.73 43.46 2.29
N ARG A 89 -7.68 43.09 1.42
CA ARG A 89 -7.46 42.83 -0.02
C ARG A 89 -7.52 44.08 -0.90
N ILE A 90 -7.73 45.25 -0.29
CA ILE A 90 -7.79 46.54 -1.00
C ILE A 90 -6.43 46.79 -1.70
N PRO A 91 -6.41 47.33 -2.93
CA PRO A 91 -5.16 47.56 -3.66
C PRO A 91 -4.13 48.43 -2.91
N GLU A 92 -4.59 49.37 -2.10
CA GLU A 92 -3.76 50.30 -1.30
C GLU A 92 -2.85 49.59 -0.29
N HIS A 93 -3.32 48.49 0.30
CA HIS A 93 -2.55 47.70 1.29
C HIS A 93 -1.65 46.63 0.66
N LYS A 94 -1.41 46.67 -0.65
CA LYS A 94 -0.61 45.65 -1.34
C LYS A 94 0.81 45.52 -0.75
N ASN A 95 1.47 46.63 -0.47
CA ASN A 95 2.83 46.62 0.08
C ASN A 95 2.87 46.05 1.51
N ASP A 96 1.90 46.43 2.35
CA ASP A 96 1.78 45.93 3.72
C ASP A 96 1.54 44.41 3.76
N ARG A 97 0.75 43.90 2.79
CA ARG A 97 0.55 42.45 2.62
C ARG A 97 1.84 41.74 2.25
N ILE A 98 2.64 42.29 1.35
CA ILE A 98 3.93 41.70 0.94
C ILE A 98 4.88 41.61 2.14
N ILE A 99 4.95 42.66 2.97
CA ILE A 99 5.78 42.67 4.18
C ILE A 99 5.28 41.65 5.21
N SER A 100 3.96 41.58 5.41
CA SER A 100 3.32 40.59 6.30
C SER A 100 3.62 39.17 5.84
N LEU A 101 3.53 38.92 4.53
CA LEU A 101 3.82 37.64 3.90
C LEU A 101 5.29 37.26 4.07
N GLN A 102 6.24 38.12 3.72
CA GLN A 102 7.68 37.83 3.86
C GLN A 102 8.07 37.49 5.30
N SER A 103 7.45 38.19 6.26
CA SER A 103 7.69 37.98 7.68
C SER A 103 7.15 36.64 8.17
N ALA A 104 6.02 36.19 7.62
CA ALA A 104 5.38 34.92 7.97
C ALA A 104 5.93 33.72 7.18
N SER A 105 6.27 33.89 5.90
CA SER A 105 6.67 32.80 5.00
C SER A 105 7.91 32.07 5.49
N VAL A 106 8.93 32.81 5.95
CA VAL A 106 10.15 32.21 6.50
C VAL A 106 9.86 31.37 7.75
N VAL A 107 8.91 31.81 8.60
CA VAL A 107 8.50 31.04 9.78
C VAL A 107 7.83 29.73 9.35
N TYR A 108 6.93 29.77 8.37
CA TYR A 108 6.25 28.58 7.85
C TYR A 108 7.17 27.64 7.07
N ASP A 109 8.17 28.17 6.35
CA ASP A 109 9.20 27.36 5.71
C ASP A 109 10.06 26.62 6.74
N LEU A 110 10.44 27.28 7.83
CA LEU A 110 11.18 26.64 8.93
C LEU A 110 10.31 25.61 9.68
N LEU A 111 9.02 25.89 9.88
CA LEU A 111 8.08 24.90 10.41
C LEU A 111 7.96 23.68 9.48
N THR A 112 7.95 23.91 8.16
CA THR A 112 7.95 22.85 7.14
C THR A 112 9.20 21.98 7.25
N ILE A 113 10.38 22.59 7.41
CA ILE A 113 11.65 21.87 7.61
C ILE A 113 11.64 21.08 8.92
N ALA A 114 11.20 21.69 10.02
CA ALA A 114 11.21 21.10 11.36
C ALA A 114 10.23 19.92 11.49
N LEU A 115 8.99 20.11 11.03
CA LEU A 115 7.95 19.07 11.11
C LEU A 115 8.14 18.00 10.03
N GLY A 116 8.53 18.41 8.81
CA GLY A 116 8.75 17.50 7.69
C GLY A 116 9.85 16.48 7.96
N ARG A 117 10.99 16.89 8.52
CA ARG A 117 12.10 15.97 8.85
C ARG A 117 11.76 14.96 9.95
N ARG A 118 10.72 15.22 10.75
CA ARG A 118 10.20 14.31 11.79
C ARG A 118 8.96 13.54 11.33
N GLY A 119 8.58 13.66 10.06
CA GLY A 119 7.39 13.00 9.51
C GLY A 119 6.06 13.52 10.06
N GLN A 120 6.03 14.68 10.70
CA GLN A 120 4.83 15.26 11.35
C GLN A 120 3.96 16.04 10.34
N TYR A 121 3.53 15.36 9.29
CA TYR A 121 2.82 15.99 8.16
C TYR A 121 1.40 16.45 8.51
N GLU A 122 0.73 15.79 9.46
CA GLU A 122 -0.60 16.20 9.92
C GLU A 122 -0.55 17.59 10.58
N MET A 123 0.31 17.74 11.59
CA MET A 123 0.54 19.02 12.26
C MET A 123 1.05 20.07 11.28
N LEU A 124 1.92 19.70 10.35
CA LEU A 124 2.39 20.60 9.30
C LEU A 124 1.24 21.11 8.43
N SER A 125 0.32 20.22 8.03
CA SER A 125 -0.85 20.62 7.24
C SER A 125 -1.72 21.63 7.98
N GLU A 126 -1.86 21.50 9.30
CA GLU A 126 -2.60 22.46 10.13
C GLU A 126 -1.87 23.80 10.28
N CYS A 127 -0.54 23.78 10.41
CA CYS A 127 0.28 24.99 10.39
C CYS A 127 0.13 25.75 9.07
N LEU A 128 0.24 25.06 7.93
CA LEU A 128 0.11 25.68 6.61
C LEU A 128 -1.33 26.10 6.30
N GLU A 129 -2.34 25.40 6.83
CA GLU A 129 -3.73 25.85 6.76
C GLU A 129 -3.92 27.20 7.47
N ARG A 130 -3.32 27.39 8.66
CA ARG A 130 -3.32 28.69 9.36
C ARG A 130 -2.60 29.78 8.57
N ALA A 131 -1.56 29.41 7.82
CA ALA A 131 -0.83 30.31 6.94
C ALA A 131 -1.67 30.78 5.74
N MET A 132 -2.67 30.02 5.29
CA MET A 132 -3.43 30.32 4.07
C MET A 132 -4.13 31.68 4.08
N LYS A 133 -4.35 32.30 5.25
CA LYS A 133 -4.85 33.69 5.35
C LYS A 133 -3.91 34.72 4.70
N PHE A 134 -2.63 34.39 4.54
CA PHE A 134 -1.62 35.20 3.85
C PHE A 134 -1.53 34.90 2.35
N ALA A 135 -2.18 33.84 1.85
CA ALA A 135 -1.97 33.25 0.53
C ALA A 135 -2.76 33.94 -0.60
N PHE A 136 -2.53 35.22 -0.84
CA PHE A 136 -3.16 35.94 -1.96
C PHE A 136 -2.34 35.80 -3.25
N GLU A 137 -2.76 34.91 -4.16
CA GLU A 137 -2.05 34.59 -5.43
C GLU A 137 -0.61 34.06 -5.25
N GLU A 138 -0.26 33.62 -4.04
CA GLU A 138 1.09 33.15 -3.69
C GLU A 138 1.24 31.65 -3.91
N PHE A 139 1.77 31.26 -5.07
CA PHE A 139 1.94 29.86 -5.48
C PHE A 139 2.67 29.00 -4.45
N HIS A 140 3.77 29.49 -3.87
CA HIS A 140 4.61 28.73 -2.94
C HIS A 140 3.82 28.19 -1.76
N LEU A 141 2.99 29.02 -1.12
CA LEU A 141 2.25 28.64 0.07
C LEU A 141 1.13 27.63 -0.25
N TRP A 142 0.42 27.84 -1.37
CA TRP A 142 -0.56 26.88 -1.88
C TRP A 142 0.08 25.53 -2.17
N TYR A 143 1.27 25.53 -2.78
CA TYR A 143 1.96 24.30 -3.16
C TYR A 143 2.50 23.54 -1.94
N GLN A 144 3.14 24.22 -0.98
CA GLN A 144 3.56 23.59 0.28
C GLN A 144 2.36 23.01 1.04
N PHE A 145 1.23 23.72 1.08
CA PHE A 145 0.03 23.21 1.71
C PHE A 145 -0.49 21.95 1.01
N ALA A 146 -0.54 21.94 -0.33
CA ALA A 146 -0.93 20.76 -1.10
C ALA A 146 -0.03 19.55 -0.83
N LEU A 147 1.29 19.74 -0.81
CA LEU A 147 2.26 18.68 -0.54
C LEU A 147 2.15 18.15 0.90
N SER A 148 1.95 19.03 1.88
CA SER A 148 1.73 18.62 3.27
C SER A 148 0.45 17.80 3.44
N LEU A 149 -0.65 18.18 2.77
CA LEU A 149 -1.91 17.42 2.78
C LEU A 149 -1.73 16.04 2.12
N MET A 150 -0.95 15.97 1.04
CA MET A 150 -0.63 14.73 0.37
C MET A 150 0.17 13.79 1.28
N ALA A 151 1.22 14.30 1.91
CA ALA A 151 2.06 13.54 2.85
C ALA A 151 1.30 13.13 4.12
N ALA A 152 0.34 13.94 4.57
CA ALA A 152 -0.58 13.63 5.67
C ALA A 152 -1.70 12.64 5.29
N GLY A 153 -1.74 12.13 4.06
CA GLY A 153 -2.79 11.21 3.61
C GLY A 153 -4.18 11.85 3.40
N LYS A 154 -4.29 13.18 3.52
CA LYS A 154 -5.54 13.95 3.31
C LYS A 154 -5.82 14.16 1.81
N SER A 155 -5.86 13.06 1.06
CA SER A 155 -5.85 13.01 -0.41
C SER A 155 -6.93 13.89 -1.08
N ALA A 156 -8.18 13.81 -0.62
CA ALA A 156 -9.29 14.56 -1.23
C ALA A 156 -9.11 16.09 -1.09
N ARG A 157 -8.55 16.55 0.04
CA ARG A 157 -8.24 17.97 0.25
C ARG A 157 -7.04 18.38 -0.61
N ALA A 158 -6.00 17.55 -0.65
CA ALA A 158 -4.82 17.80 -1.47
C ALA A 158 -5.20 18.00 -2.95
N VAL A 159 -6.08 17.18 -3.53
CA VAL A 159 -6.55 17.36 -4.92
C VAL A 159 -7.21 18.73 -5.13
N LYS A 160 -8.02 19.21 -4.19
CA LYS A 160 -8.64 20.54 -4.30
C LYS A 160 -7.61 21.67 -4.28
N VAL A 161 -6.62 21.59 -3.39
CA VAL A 161 -5.55 22.59 -3.30
C VAL A 161 -4.63 22.53 -4.54
N LEU A 162 -4.37 21.33 -5.08
CA LEU A 162 -3.64 21.16 -6.34
C LEU A 162 -4.35 21.79 -7.53
N LYS A 163 -5.69 21.74 -7.60
CA LYS A 163 -6.46 22.47 -8.65
C LYS A 163 -6.20 23.98 -8.60
N GLU A 164 -6.11 24.57 -7.42
CA GLU A 164 -5.72 25.98 -7.28
C GLU A 164 -4.27 26.22 -7.68
N CYS A 165 -3.36 25.30 -7.33
CA CYS A 165 -1.96 25.38 -7.76
C CYS A 165 -1.83 25.34 -9.30
N ILE A 166 -2.61 24.49 -9.98
CA ILE A 166 -2.68 24.41 -11.45
C ILE A 166 -3.20 25.73 -12.04
N ARG A 167 -4.22 26.34 -11.42
CA ARG A 167 -4.75 27.65 -11.85
C ARG A 167 -3.69 28.75 -11.73
N LEU A 168 -2.89 28.74 -10.66
CA LEU A 168 -1.83 29.73 -10.44
C LEU A 168 -0.60 29.52 -11.32
N LYS A 169 -0.26 28.27 -11.65
CA LYS A 169 0.93 27.92 -12.44
C LYS A 169 0.60 26.81 -13.46
N PRO A 170 -0.04 27.15 -14.58
CA PRO A 170 -0.50 26.16 -15.57
C PRO A 170 0.63 25.49 -16.36
N ASP A 171 1.82 26.09 -16.39
CA ASP A 171 2.98 25.57 -17.12
C ASP A 171 3.71 24.40 -16.43
N ASP A 172 3.36 24.06 -15.18
CA ASP A 172 4.04 23.03 -14.40
C ASP A 172 3.32 21.67 -14.49
N PRO A 173 3.84 20.70 -15.26
CA PRO A 173 3.18 19.39 -15.44
C PRO A 173 3.24 18.51 -14.18
N THR A 174 4.07 18.85 -13.19
CA THR A 174 4.20 18.06 -11.96
C THR A 174 2.92 18.11 -11.13
N ILE A 175 2.27 19.26 -11.08
CA ILE A 175 1.09 19.52 -10.25
C ILE A 175 -0.11 18.67 -10.69
N PRO A 176 -0.55 18.68 -11.97
CA PRO A 176 -1.60 17.78 -12.43
C PRO A 176 -1.17 16.31 -12.36
N LEU A 177 0.11 15.97 -12.53
CA LEU A 177 0.57 14.59 -12.38
C LEU A 177 0.40 14.06 -10.94
N LEU A 178 0.74 14.89 -9.95
CA LEU A 178 0.50 14.60 -8.53
C LEU A 178 -1.00 14.46 -8.21
N ALA A 179 -1.84 15.30 -8.82
CA ALA A 179 -3.29 15.19 -8.68
C ALA A 179 -3.84 13.89 -9.30
N ALA A 180 -3.34 13.51 -10.49
CA ALA A 180 -3.68 12.25 -11.13
C ALA A 180 -3.31 11.05 -10.25
N LYS A 181 -2.10 11.05 -9.67
CA LYS A 181 -1.63 10.01 -8.73
C LYS A 181 -2.58 9.83 -7.55
N LEU A 182 -3.02 10.93 -6.92
CA LEU A 182 -3.98 10.87 -5.82
C LEU A 182 -5.35 10.35 -6.26
N CYS A 183 -5.83 10.80 -7.41
CA CYS A 183 -7.13 10.39 -7.95
C CYS A 183 -7.19 8.91 -8.30
N MET A 184 -6.13 8.33 -8.88
CA MET A 184 -6.08 6.90 -9.23
C MET A 184 -5.68 5.99 -8.05
N GLY A 185 -5.18 6.56 -6.96
CA GLY A 185 -4.87 5.83 -5.73
C GLY A 185 -6.12 5.53 -4.90
N THR A 186 -6.05 5.78 -3.59
CA THR A 186 -7.13 5.43 -2.65
C THR A 186 -8.45 6.16 -2.88
N LEU A 187 -8.45 7.31 -3.57
CA LEU A 187 -9.67 8.07 -3.86
C LEU A 187 -10.53 7.44 -4.94
N HIS A 188 -9.90 6.71 -5.87
CA HIS A 188 -10.57 6.07 -7.01
C HIS A 188 -11.42 7.03 -7.87
N TRP A 189 -10.99 8.29 -8.01
CA TRP A 189 -11.62 9.32 -8.86
C TRP A 189 -11.08 9.24 -10.29
N LEU A 190 -11.35 8.11 -10.98
CA LEU A 190 -10.73 7.79 -12.26
C LEU A 190 -11.04 8.79 -13.39
N GLU A 191 -12.23 9.40 -13.40
CA GLU A 191 -12.55 10.46 -14.38
C GLU A 191 -11.70 11.73 -14.18
N GLU A 192 -11.44 12.10 -12.93
CA GLU A 192 -10.58 13.24 -12.62
C GLU A 192 -9.11 12.91 -12.90
N ALA A 193 -8.66 11.68 -12.62
CA ALA A 193 -7.34 11.21 -12.99
C ALA A 193 -7.11 11.31 -14.50
N GLU A 194 -8.11 10.94 -15.31
CA GLU A 194 -8.06 11.04 -16.77
C GLU A 194 -7.92 12.50 -17.24
N ARG A 195 -8.69 13.42 -16.63
CA ARG A 195 -8.59 14.87 -16.92
C ARG A 195 -7.20 15.40 -16.61
N PHE A 196 -6.68 15.12 -15.42
CA PHE A 196 -5.34 15.57 -15.04
C PHE A 196 -4.23 14.94 -15.89
N ALA A 197 -4.32 13.65 -16.21
CA ALA A 197 -3.36 12.98 -17.08
C ALA A 197 -3.34 13.60 -18.50
N ARG A 198 -4.51 13.96 -19.05
CA ARG A 198 -4.58 14.70 -20.32
C ARG A 198 -3.92 16.06 -20.23
N MET A 199 -4.16 16.82 -19.16
CA MET A 199 -3.49 18.11 -18.95
C MET A 199 -1.96 17.96 -18.95
N VAL A 200 -1.42 16.90 -18.33
CA VAL A 200 0.03 16.61 -18.37
C VAL A 200 0.51 16.36 -19.80
N VAL A 201 -0.24 15.59 -20.60
CA VAL A 201 0.10 15.31 -22.00
C VAL A 201 0.09 16.59 -22.85
N ASP A 202 -0.88 17.47 -22.63
CA ASP A 202 -1.05 18.72 -23.38
C ASP A 202 0.02 19.77 -23.00
N VAL A 203 0.38 19.88 -21.71
CA VAL A 203 1.45 20.79 -21.23
C VAL A 203 2.85 20.26 -21.59
N GLY A 204 3.00 18.93 -21.68
CA GLY A 204 4.26 18.22 -21.87
C GLY A 204 4.94 18.38 -23.24
N ASP A 205 4.38 19.16 -24.17
CA ASP A 205 5.00 19.40 -25.49
C ASP A 205 6.42 20.02 -25.41
N LYS A 206 6.80 20.58 -24.26
CA LYS A 206 8.13 21.17 -24.01
C LYS A 206 9.17 20.17 -23.49
N THR A 207 8.77 19.04 -22.89
CA THR A 207 9.69 18.04 -22.29
C THR A 207 9.20 16.59 -22.53
N SER A 208 9.99 15.81 -23.27
CA SER A 208 9.64 14.43 -23.67
C SER A 208 9.32 13.52 -22.46
N GLU A 209 10.03 13.67 -21.35
CA GLU A 209 9.84 12.87 -20.14
C GLU A 209 8.49 13.09 -19.46
N PHE A 210 8.05 14.34 -19.29
CA PHE A 210 6.75 14.62 -18.67
C PHE A 210 5.60 14.20 -19.57
N LYS A 211 5.76 14.32 -20.89
CA LYS A 211 4.80 13.78 -21.85
C LYS A 211 4.69 12.26 -21.75
N ALA A 212 5.81 11.55 -21.60
CA ALA A 212 5.83 10.12 -21.34
C ALA A 212 5.10 9.77 -20.03
N LYS A 213 5.37 10.49 -18.93
CA LYS A 213 4.66 10.33 -17.65
C LYS A 213 3.16 10.64 -17.74
N GLY A 214 2.76 11.61 -18.56
CA GLY A 214 1.36 11.90 -18.86
C GLY A 214 0.66 10.74 -19.56
N PHE A 215 1.31 10.13 -20.56
CA PHE A 215 0.79 8.92 -21.20
C PHE A 215 0.77 7.72 -20.26
N LEU A 216 1.77 7.58 -19.38
CA LEU A 216 1.79 6.54 -18.36
C LEU A 216 0.60 6.69 -17.40
N ALA A 217 0.37 7.89 -16.87
CA ALA A 217 -0.78 8.23 -16.02
C ALA A 217 -2.12 7.93 -16.71
N LEU A 218 -2.22 8.26 -18.00
CA LEU A 218 -3.41 8.02 -18.80
C LEU A 218 -3.64 6.52 -19.03
N GLY A 219 -2.58 5.76 -19.29
CA GLY A 219 -2.63 4.30 -19.44
C GLY A 219 -3.08 3.60 -18.16
N LEU A 220 -2.53 3.99 -17.00
CA LEU A 220 -2.94 3.49 -15.69
C LEU A 220 -4.42 3.77 -15.43
N THR A 221 -4.86 5.00 -15.70
CA THR A 221 -6.26 5.40 -15.52
C THR A 221 -7.20 4.56 -16.39
N TYR A 222 -6.91 4.42 -17.69
CA TYR A 222 -7.71 3.59 -18.58
C TYR A 222 -7.72 2.12 -18.18
N SER A 223 -6.59 1.59 -17.69
CA SER A 223 -6.51 0.22 -17.18
C SER A 223 -7.43 0.02 -15.97
N LEU A 224 -7.40 0.96 -15.01
CA LEU A 224 -8.29 0.93 -13.83
C LEU A 224 -9.77 1.06 -14.24
N GLN A 225 -10.10 2.00 -15.14
CA GLN A 225 -11.46 2.15 -15.67
C GLN A 225 -11.92 0.87 -16.39
N ALA A 226 -11.02 0.16 -17.08
CA ALA A 226 -11.34 -1.10 -17.71
C ALA A 226 -11.69 -2.20 -16.70
N THR A 227 -11.13 -2.16 -15.49
CA THR A 227 -11.50 -3.09 -14.40
C THR A 227 -12.86 -2.74 -13.81
N ASP A 228 -13.20 -1.46 -13.71
CA ASP A 228 -14.50 -1.00 -13.18
C ASP A 228 -15.66 -1.13 -14.18
N ALA A 229 -15.35 -1.20 -15.48
CA ALA A 229 -16.35 -1.23 -16.52
C ALA A 229 -17.22 -2.49 -16.42
N SER A 230 -18.54 -2.32 -16.37
CA SER A 230 -19.50 -3.41 -16.23
C SER A 230 -19.78 -4.19 -17.52
N LEU A 231 -19.54 -3.56 -18.68
CA LEU A 231 -19.81 -4.14 -20.00
C LEU A 231 -18.51 -4.58 -20.66
N ARG A 232 -18.45 -5.83 -21.12
CA ARG A 232 -17.30 -6.38 -21.85
C ARG A 232 -16.79 -5.47 -22.99
N ARG A 233 -17.70 -4.93 -23.81
CA ARG A 233 -17.32 -4.02 -24.91
C ARG A 233 -16.59 -2.77 -24.40
N MET A 234 -17.00 -2.23 -23.25
CA MET A 234 -16.34 -1.06 -22.66
C MET A 234 -14.98 -1.45 -22.08
N GLN A 235 -14.87 -2.61 -21.41
CA GLN A 235 -13.60 -3.16 -20.93
C GLN A 235 -12.58 -3.27 -22.09
N GLU A 236 -12.98 -3.87 -23.22
CA GLU A 236 -12.12 -4.03 -24.39
C GLU A 236 -11.66 -2.69 -24.99
N VAL A 237 -12.55 -1.70 -25.08
CA VAL A 237 -12.20 -0.36 -25.58
C VAL A 237 -11.19 0.32 -24.65
N LEU A 238 -11.41 0.25 -23.34
CA LEU A 238 -10.53 0.87 -22.35
C LEU A 238 -9.18 0.15 -22.26
N GLN A 239 -9.14 -1.18 -22.35
CA GLN A 239 -7.89 -1.96 -22.44
C GLN A 239 -7.06 -1.55 -23.67
N ARG A 240 -7.69 -1.37 -24.83
CA ARG A 240 -7.00 -0.87 -26.04
C ARG A 240 -6.46 0.55 -25.86
N LYS A 241 -7.22 1.44 -25.22
CA LYS A 241 -6.77 2.80 -24.90
C LYS A 241 -5.58 2.78 -23.92
N ALA A 242 -5.64 1.92 -22.90
CA ALA A 242 -4.55 1.73 -21.94
C ALA A 242 -3.28 1.26 -22.64
N LEU A 243 -3.39 0.20 -23.46
CA LEU A 243 -2.27 -0.35 -24.22
C LEU A 243 -1.62 0.71 -25.13
N LEU A 244 -2.44 1.46 -25.88
CA LEU A 244 -1.95 2.53 -26.76
C LEU A 244 -1.22 3.64 -25.97
N ALA A 245 -1.74 4.01 -24.79
CA ALA A 245 -1.12 5.00 -23.95
C ALA A 245 0.22 4.51 -23.38
N PHE A 246 0.30 3.26 -22.91
CA PHE A 246 1.55 2.66 -22.43
C PHE A 246 2.59 2.51 -23.54
N GLN A 247 2.19 2.11 -24.74
CA GLN A 247 3.07 2.07 -25.92
C GLN A 247 3.65 3.46 -26.20
N ARG A 248 2.82 4.51 -26.19
CA ARG A 248 3.29 5.89 -26.35
C ARG A 248 4.26 6.31 -25.25
N ALA A 249 3.95 6.01 -23.99
CA ALA A 249 4.83 6.30 -22.85
C ALA A 249 6.22 5.66 -23.04
N HIS A 250 6.25 4.37 -23.37
CA HIS A 250 7.50 3.63 -23.60
C HIS A 250 8.27 4.14 -24.83
N THR A 251 7.59 4.50 -25.93
CA THR A 251 8.28 5.08 -27.11
C THR A 251 8.91 6.44 -26.84
N LEU A 252 8.29 7.26 -25.99
CA LEU A 252 8.79 8.59 -25.63
C LEU A 252 9.92 8.52 -24.60
N SER A 253 9.90 7.50 -23.73
CA SER A 253 10.91 7.28 -22.69
C SER A 253 11.24 5.79 -22.58
N PRO A 254 12.10 5.25 -23.47
CA PRO A 254 12.44 3.82 -23.47
C PRO A 254 13.31 3.41 -22.27
N THR A 255 13.91 4.38 -21.58
CA THR A 255 14.71 4.17 -20.36
C THR A 255 13.87 4.13 -19.09
N ASP A 256 12.58 4.46 -19.17
CA ASP A 256 11.68 4.39 -18.02
C ASP A 256 11.19 2.95 -17.81
N HIS A 257 11.70 2.30 -16.76
CA HIS A 257 11.34 0.93 -16.43
C HIS A 257 9.83 0.80 -16.10
N LEU A 258 9.19 1.83 -15.53
CA LEU A 258 7.75 1.81 -15.22
C LEU A 258 6.91 1.78 -16.49
N ALA A 259 7.33 2.50 -17.54
CA ALA A 259 6.64 2.49 -18.83
C ALA A 259 6.70 1.10 -19.48
N ALA A 260 7.87 0.45 -19.47
CA ALA A 260 8.02 -0.93 -19.96
C ALA A 260 7.23 -1.93 -19.09
N PHE A 261 7.31 -1.80 -17.76
CA PHE A 261 6.63 -2.65 -16.80
C PHE A 261 5.11 -2.60 -16.97
N TYR A 262 4.50 -1.41 -16.98
CA TYR A 262 3.04 -1.29 -17.10
C TYR A 262 2.52 -1.64 -18.50
N LEU A 263 3.34 -1.44 -19.54
CA LEU A 263 3.05 -1.97 -20.86
C LEU A 263 2.99 -3.50 -20.83
N ALA A 264 3.98 -4.14 -20.20
CA ALA A 264 4.02 -5.59 -20.02
C ALA A 264 2.82 -6.11 -19.21
N LEU A 265 2.47 -5.42 -18.12
CA LEU A 265 1.32 -5.75 -17.29
C LEU A 265 0.01 -5.67 -18.09
N GLN A 266 -0.13 -4.66 -18.95
CA GLN A 266 -1.32 -4.51 -19.79
C GLN A 266 -1.42 -5.59 -20.87
N PHE A 267 -0.30 -6.01 -21.47
CA PHE A 267 -0.26 -7.18 -22.36
C PHE A 267 -0.62 -8.47 -21.61
N ALA A 268 -0.13 -8.64 -20.38
CA ALA A 268 -0.44 -9.78 -19.52
C ALA A 268 -1.94 -9.87 -19.20
N ILE A 269 -2.56 -8.74 -18.82
CA ILE A 269 -4.02 -8.63 -18.60
C ILE A 269 -4.79 -9.00 -19.87
N SER A 270 -4.26 -8.62 -21.04
CA SER A 270 -4.83 -8.94 -22.35
C SER A 270 -4.52 -10.36 -22.85
N ARG A 271 -3.91 -11.21 -22.00
CA ARG A 271 -3.48 -12.59 -22.29
C ARG A 271 -2.48 -12.75 -23.45
N GLN A 272 -1.78 -11.67 -23.80
CA GLN A 272 -0.67 -11.67 -24.77
C GLN A 272 0.65 -11.97 -24.04
N ILE A 273 0.81 -13.23 -23.65
CA ILE A 273 1.90 -13.70 -22.77
C ILE A 273 3.30 -13.48 -23.39
N PRO A 274 3.55 -13.79 -24.68
CA PRO A 274 4.88 -13.60 -25.27
C PRO A 274 5.34 -12.14 -25.30
N GLU A 275 4.46 -11.22 -25.70
CA GLU A 275 4.71 -9.78 -25.74
C GLU A 275 4.98 -9.25 -24.34
N ALA A 276 4.16 -9.66 -23.36
CA ALA A 276 4.35 -9.30 -21.96
C ALA A 276 5.74 -9.75 -21.45
N LEU A 277 6.16 -10.98 -21.73
CA LEU A 277 7.49 -11.48 -21.34
C LEU A 277 8.62 -10.67 -21.97
N GLY A 278 8.46 -10.23 -23.22
CA GLY A 278 9.42 -9.34 -23.88
C GLY A 278 9.61 -8.03 -23.13
N TYR A 279 8.51 -7.36 -22.79
CA TYR A 279 8.56 -6.07 -22.09
C TYR A 279 8.94 -6.18 -20.61
N VAL A 280 8.56 -7.25 -19.90
CA VAL A 280 9.03 -7.46 -18.51
C VAL A 280 10.55 -7.65 -18.48
N ARG A 281 11.12 -8.39 -19.44
CA ARG A 281 12.58 -8.54 -19.52
C ARG A 281 13.28 -7.22 -19.80
N GLN A 282 12.68 -6.35 -20.62
CA GLN A 282 13.20 -5.00 -20.82
C GLN A 282 13.11 -4.16 -19.53
N ALA A 283 12.00 -4.24 -18.79
CA ALA A 283 11.86 -3.56 -17.51
C ALA A 283 12.93 -4.03 -16.50
N LEU A 284 13.17 -5.35 -16.40
CA LEU A 284 14.21 -5.94 -15.57
C LEU A 284 15.63 -5.61 -16.06
N GLN A 285 15.83 -5.40 -17.35
CA GLN A 285 17.13 -4.93 -17.88
C GLN A 285 17.42 -3.49 -17.44
N LEU A 286 16.39 -2.66 -17.28
CA LEU A 286 16.52 -1.29 -16.78
C LEU A 286 16.65 -1.26 -15.25
N GLN A 287 15.87 -2.10 -14.55
CA GLN A 287 15.93 -2.28 -13.09
C GLN A 287 15.78 -3.76 -12.71
N GLY A 288 16.91 -4.43 -12.44
CA GLY A 288 16.95 -5.88 -12.17
C GLY A 288 16.26 -6.29 -10.88
N ASP A 289 16.28 -5.42 -9.88
CA ASP A 289 15.80 -5.72 -8.53
C ASP A 289 14.37 -5.21 -8.29
N ASP A 290 13.62 -4.78 -9.31
CA ASP A 290 12.25 -4.30 -9.13
C ASP A 290 11.29 -5.44 -8.74
N ALA A 291 10.72 -5.36 -7.53
CA ALA A 291 9.84 -6.38 -6.98
C ALA A 291 8.63 -6.68 -7.89
N ASN A 292 8.03 -5.64 -8.47
CA ASN A 292 6.84 -5.78 -9.31
C ASN A 292 7.16 -6.46 -10.65
N SER A 293 8.28 -6.10 -11.27
CA SER A 293 8.76 -6.72 -12.50
C SER A 293 9.14 -8.19 -12.30
N LEU A 294 9.81 -8.53 -11.20
CA LEU A 294 10.09 -9.92 -10.83
C LEU A 294 8.81 -10.71 -10.57
N HIS A 295 7.85 -10.10 -9.85
CA HIS A 295 6.55 -10.73 -9.61
C HIS A 295 5.82 -11.01 -10.93
N LEU A 296 5.75 -10.03 -11.83
CA LEU A 296 5.09 -10.19 -13.12
C LEU A 296 5.79 -11.25 -13.98
N LEU A 297 7.13 -11.33 -13.96
CA LEU A 297 7.86 -12.39 -14.63
C LEU A 297 7.44 -13.77 -14.11
N ALA A 298 7.39 -13.95 -12.78
CA ALA A 298 6.93 -15.20 -12.18
C ALA A 298 5.48 -15.53 -12.57
N LEU A 299 4.57 -14.55 -12.56
CA LEU A 299 3.19 -14.77 -12.98
C LEU A 299 3.09 -15.15 -14.46
N LEU A 300 3.87 -14.54 -15.35
CA LEU A 300 3.90 -14.89 -16.78
C LEU A 300 4.47 -16.29 -17.02
N LEU A 301 5.52 -16.69 -16.31
CA LEU A 301 6.05 -18.06 -16.35
C LEU A 301 5.02 -19.07 -15.84
N SER A 302 4.30 -18.73 -14.76
CA SER A 302 3.20 -19.56 -14.26
C SER A 302 2.05 -19.68 -15.27
N ALA A 303 1.78 -18.62 -16.05
CA ALA A 303 0.77 -18.66 -17.11
C ALA A 303 1.15 -19.65 -18.21
N GLN A 304 2.45 -19.74 -18.52
CA GLN A 304 3.03 -20.76 -19.41
C GLN A 304 3.21 -22.14 -18.76
N LYS A 305 2.73 -22.32 -17.52
CA LYS A 305 2.83 -23.57 -16.74
C LYS A 305 4.28 -23.96 -16.37
N HIS A 306 5.23 -23.02 -16.48
CA HIS A 306 6.61 -23.17 -16.00
C HIS A 306 6.69 -22.86 -14.49
N TYR A 307 6.05 -23.71 -13.67
CA TYR A 307 5.87 -23.43 -12.24
C TYR A 307 7.17 -23.44 -11.43
N HIS A 308 8.13 -24.32 -11.76
CA HIS A 308 9.41 -24.37 -11.07
C HIS A 308 10.24 -23.10 -11.33
N ASP A 309 10.30 -22.63 -12.58
CA ASP A 309 11.00 -21.39 -12.92
C ASP A 309 10.31 -20.18 -12.27
N ALA A 310 8.97 -20.14 -12.29
CA ALA A 310 8.21 -19.10 -11.60
C ALA A 310 8.52 -19.07 -10.10
N LEU A 311 8.59 -20.24 -9.44
CA LEU A 311 8.91 -20.34 -8.02
C LEU A 311 10.35 -19.87 -7.74
N ASN A 312 11.32 -20.23 -8.59
CA ASN A 312 12.70 -19.74 -8.45
C ASN A 312 12.79 -18.22 -8.54
N ILE A 313 12.04 -17.59 -9.46
CA ILE A 313 11.97 -16.12 -9.56
C ILE A 313 11.33 -15.50 -8.31
N ILE A 314 10.28 -16.12 -7.75
CA ILE A 314 9.68 -15.68 -6.49
C ILE A 314 10.66 -15.81 -5.32
N ASP A 315 11.41 -16.90 -5.22
CA ASP A 315 12.41 -17.10 -4.17
C ASP A 315 13.55 -16.06 -4.27
N MET A 316 13.99 -15.74 -5.49
CA MET A 316 14.95 -14.66 -5.74
C MET A 316 14.37 -13.28 -5.38
N ALA A 317 13.11 -13.01 -5.72
CA ALA A 317 12.47 -11.76 -5.31
C ALA A 317 12.32 -11.68 -3.78
N LEU A 318 12.05 -12.79 -3.10
CA LEU A 318 11.94 -12.84 -1.64
C LEU A 318 13.29 -12.79 -0.91
N SER A 319 14.41 -13.07 -1.57
CA SER A 319 15.73 -12.81 -0.95
C SER A 319 16.01 -11.32 -0.81
N GLU A 320 15.55 -10.50 -1.75
CA GLU A 320 15.64 -9.03 -1.68
C GLU A 320 14.48 -8.41 -0.89
N TYR A 321 13.28 -9.00 -0.97
CA TYR A 321 12.05 -8.49 -0.35
C TYR A 321 11.39 -9.51 0.60
N PRO A 322 12.05 -9.89 1.71
CA PRO A 322 11.60 -10.98 2.57
C PRO A 322 10.25 -10.73 3.26
N GLU A 323 9.90 -9.47 3.52
CA GLU A 323 8.65 -9.08 4.19
C GLU A 323 7.50 -8.76 3.20
N ASN A 324 7.64 -9.05 1.90
CA ASN A 324 6.62 -8.76 0.90
C ASN A 324 5.53 -9.84 0.86
N PHE A 325 4.41 -9.58 1.54
CA PHE A 325 3.27 -10.49 1.60
C PHE A 325 2.65 -10.84 0.24
N ILE A 326 2.68 -9.94 -0.75
CA ILE A 326 2.11 -10.19 -2.08
C ILE A 326 2.90 -11.29 -2.82
N LEU A 327 4.24 -11.23 -2.73
CA LEU A 327 5.12 -12.27 -3.24
C LEU A 327 4.89 -13.59 -2.51
N LEU A 328 4.78 -13.55 -1.18
CA LEU A 328 4.52 -14.74 -0.35
C LEU A 328 3.17 -15.40 -0.67
N PHE A 329 2.11 -14.62 -0.91
CA PHE A 329 0.81 -15.18 -1.36
C PHE A 329 0.95 -15.92 -2.70
N SER A 330 1.76 -15.38 -3.61
CA SER A 330 2.02 -16.03 -4.90
C SER A 330 2.90 -17.26 -4.73
N LYS A 331 3.86 -17.24 -3.79
CA LYS A 331 4.66 -18.40 -3.40
C LYS A 331 3.80 -19.56 -2.91
N VAL A 332 2.90 -19.32 -1.96
CA VAL A 332 1.97 -20.34 -1.43
C VAL A 332 1.20 -21.02 -2.56
N LYS A 333 0.74 -20.24 -3.55
CA LYS A 333 0.00 -20.77 -4.69
C LYS A 333 0.85 -21.59 -5.65
N LEU A 334 2.10 -21.17 -5.91
CA LEU A 334 3.04 -21.93 -6.73
C LEU A 334 3.49 -23.22 -6.05
N GLU A 335 3.75 -23.18 -4.73
CA GLU A 335 4.11 -24.35 -3.93
C GLU A 335 2.99 -25.39 -3.95
N LEU A 336 1.74 -24.96 -3.81
CA LEU A 336 0.58 -25.85 -3.92
C LEU A 336 0.52 -26.58 -5.27
N LEU A 337 0.97 -25.94 -6.36
CA LEU A 337 0.95 -26.53 -7.71
C LEU A 337 2.15 -27.44 -8.01
N CYS A 338 3.34 -27.15 -7.48
CA CYS A 338 4.57 -27.84 -7.90
C CYS A 338 5.44 -28.44 -6.78
N ARG A 339 5.13 -28.20 -5.51
CA ARG A 339 5.83 -28.79 -4.35
C ARG A 339 4.91 -29.70 -3.54
N GLY A 340 3.77 -29.17 -3.15
CA GLY A 340 2.82 -29.86 -2.30
C GLY A 340 2.17 -28.92 -1.27
N PRO A 341 1.16 -29.42 -0.56
CA PRO A 341 0.47 -28.65 0.47
C PRO A 341 1.32 -28.38 1.72
N ASP A 342 2.25 -29.27 2.06
CA ASP A 342 3.07 -29.16 3.27
C ASP A 342 4.01 -27.94 3.18
N GLU A 343 4.66 -27.72 2.04
CA GLU A 343 5.48 -26.54 1.75
C GLU A 343 4.65 -25.24 1.77
N ALA A 344 3.48 -25.26 1.13
CA ALA A 344 2.57 -24.10 1.10
C ALA A 344 2.11 -23.69 2.52
N LEU A 345 1.84 -24.66 3.40
CA LEU A 345 1.49 -24.42 4.80
C LEU A 345 2.69 -23.91 5.62
N LEU A 346 3.91 -24.39 5.35
CA LEU A 346 5.13 -23.84 5.96
C LEU A 346 5.33 -22.37 5.58
N THR A 347 5.08 -21.99 4.33
CA THR A 347 5.11 -20.59 3.89
C THR A 347 4.02 -19.77 4.59
N CYS A 348 2.79 -20.28 4.74
CA CYS A 348 1.74 -19.60 5.52
C CYS A 348 2.16 -19.37 6.98
N LYS A 349 2.79 -20.37 7.62
CA LYS A 349 3.34 -20.23 8.97
C LYS A 349 4.44 -19.17 9.03
N HIS A 350 5.33 -19.14 8.04
CA HIS A 350 6.37 -18.12 7.95
C HIS A 350 5.77 -16.70 7.81
N MET A 351 4.73 -16.54 7.00
CA MET A 351 4.02 -15.26 6.87
C MET A 351 3.42 -14.78 8.19
N LEU A 352 2.86 -15.68 9.01
CA LEU A 352 2.37 -15.32 10.34
C LEU A 352 3.49 -14.86 11.28
N GLN A 353 4.69 -15.46 11.18
CA GLN A 353 5.86 -15.03 11.95
C GLN A 353 6.33 -13.64 11.53
N ILE A 354 6.42 -13.38 10.21
CA ILE A 354 6.71 -12.04 9.68
C ILE A 354 5.68 -11.04 10.18
N TRP A 355 4.39 -11.36 10.04
CA TRP A 355 3.31 -10.48 10.49
C TRP A 355 3.43 -10.11 11.97
N LYS A 356 3.71 -11.09 12.83
CA LYS A 356 3.96 -10.84 14.26
C LYS A 356 5.17 -9.94 14.50
N SER A 357 6.27 -10.17 13.78
CA SER A 357 7.49 -9.36 13.88
C SER A 357 7.25 -7.91 13.44
N CYS A 358 6.51 -7.70 12.36
CA CYS A 358 6.21 -6.38 11.82
C CYS A 358 5.23 -5.59 12.70
N TYR A 359 4.30 -6.26 13.36
CA TYR A 359 3.16 -5.62 14.04
C TYR A 359 3.08 -5.96 15.53
N ASN A 360 4.19 -5.97 16.27
CA ASN A 360 4.23 -6.22 17.73
C ASN A 360 3.10 -5.48 18.50
N LEU A 361 1.98 -6.16 18.73
CA LEU A 361 0.75 -5.59 19.32
C LEU A 361 0.79 -5.53 20.86
N THR A 362 1.97 -5.69 21.48
CA THR A 362 2.11 -5.83 22.94
C THR A 362 2.53 -4.57 23.69
N ASN A 363 2.72 -3.41 23.05
CA ASN A 363 2.95 -2.14 23.78
C ASN A 363 1.94 -1.05 23.39
N PRO A 364 0.85 -0.88 24.17
CA PRO A 364 -0.09 0.24 24.01
C PRO A 364 0.51 1.61 24.40
N SER A 365 1.75 1.64 24.91
CA SER A 365 2.39 2.86 25.43
C SER A 365 3.26 3.60 24.42
N ASP A 366 3.39 3.12 23.19
CA ASP A 366 4.27 3.74 22.17
C ASP A 366 3.50 4.32 20.98
N SER A 367 2.29 4.82 21.24
CA SER A 367 1.49 5.61 20.29
C SER A 367 2.08 7.02 20.09
N GLY A 368 3.36 7.10 19.73
CA GLY A 368 4.07 8.37 19.55
C GLY A 368 5.47 8.27 18.94
N ARG A 369 6.14 7.12 18.94
CA ARG A 369 7.44 6.98 18.26
C ARG A 369 7.25 6.47 16.84
N GLY A 370 7.42 7.39 15.90
CA GLY A 370 7.49 7.08 14.48
C GLY A 370 8.47 5.93 14.24
N SER A 371 8.00 4.92 13.53
CA SER A 371 8.81 3.83 13.00
C SER A 371 9.89 4.43 12.09
N SER A 372 11.04 4.71 12.69
CA SER A 372 12.29 4.96 11.98
C SER A 372 12.90 3.59 11.68
N LEU A 373 13.13 3.31 10.39
CA LEU A 373 13.83 2.12 9.90
C LEU A 373 15.22 1.92 10.53
N LEU A 374 15.78 2.93 11.20
CA LEU A 374 17.09 2.86 11.87
C LEU A 374 17.06 2.22 13.27
N ASP A 375 15.94 2.25 14.00
CA ASP A 375 15.91 1.72 15.38
C ASP A 375 15.88 0.19 15.44
N ARG A 376 15.50 -0.48 14.34
CA ARG A 376 15.47 -1.95 14.26
C ARG A 376 16.86 -2.59 14.28
N ALA A 377 17.92 -1.83 13.94
CA ALA A 377 19.29 -2.35 13.88
C ALA A 377 20.01 -2.43 15.25
N ILE A 378 19.52 -1.74 16.29
CA ILE A 378 20.22 -1.66 17.60
C ILE A 378 19.62 -2.65 18.62
N ALA A 379 18.36 -3.06 18.46
CA ALA A 379 17.71 -4.00 19.37
C ALA A 379 18.19 -5.46 19.21
N ASP A 380 18.75 -5.82 18.05
CA ASP A 380 19.05 -7.22 17.67
C ASP A 380 20.29 -7.84 18.34
N ARG A 381 20.99 -7.12 19.23
CA ARG A 381 22.19 -7.63 19.92
C ARG A 381 22.01 -8.02 21.38
N ARG A 382 20.84 -7.82 22.00
CA ARG A 382 20.67 -8.00 23.46
C ARG A 382 19.68 -9.08 23.91
N GLN A 383 19.13 -9.90 23.01
CA GLN A 383 18.26 -11.02 23.40
C GLN A 383 18.70 -12.39 22.84
N LEU A 384 19.99 -12.56 22.57
CA LEU A 384 20.62 -13.89 22.58
C LEU A 384 21.12 -14.17 24.00
N ASN A 385 20.27 -14.79 24.83
CA ASN A 385 20.65 -15.71 25.91
C ASN A 385 19.48 -15.86 26.87
N THR A 386 18.63 -16.86 26.65
CA THR A 386 18.06 -17.79 27.65
C THR A 386 16.77 -18.40 27.11
N ILE A 387 16.89 -19.48 26.35
CA ILE A 387 15.83 -20.50 26.30
C ILE A 387 16.52 -21.85 26.44
N THR A 388 16.33 -22.44 27.61
CA THR A 388 16.75 -23.78 28.00
C THR A 388 15.97 -24.83 27.19
N LEU A 389 16.71 -25.68 26.48
CA LEU A 389 16.21 -26.89 25.82
C LEU A 389 15.90 -27.97 26.86
N PRO A 390 14.79 -28.71 26.75
CA PRO A 390 14.67 -30.05 27.34
C PRO A 390 15.07 -31.12 26.32
N ASP A 391 15.81 -32.10 26.84
CA ASP A 391 16.44 -33.24 26.19
C ASP A 391 15.51 -34.17 25.38
N PHE A 392 16.15 -34.83 24.42
CA PHE A 392 15.67 -35.97 23.66
C PHE A 392 15.55 -37.24 24.52
N SER A 393 14.43 -37.94 24.41
CA SER A 393 14.37 -39.40 24.49
C SER A 393 13.24 -39.96 23.62
N ASP A 394 13.64 -40.92 22.78
CA ASP A 394 12.88 -41.65 21.76
C ASP A 394 12.26 -42.94 22.40
N PRO A 395 11.56 -43.84 21.66
CA PRO A 395 10.18 -43.78 21.21
C PRO A 395 9.34 -44.97 21.76
N GLU A 396 8.08 -45.09 21.33
CA GLU A 396 7.23 -46.31 21.23
C GLU A 396 5.82 -46.10 21.79
N THR A 397 4.83 -46.01 20.88
CA THR A 397 3.65 -46.88 20.87
C THR A 397 2.79 -46.50 19.66
N GLY A 398 2.55 -47.49 18.80
CA GLY A 398 1.94 -47.31 17.49
C GLY A 398 0.44 -47.03 17.51
N SER A 399 -0.02 -46.33 16.47
CA SER A 399 -1.34 -46.55 15.88
C SER A 399 -1.37 -45.94 14.48
N VAL A 400 -2.07 -46.64 13.60
CA VAL A 400 -2.08 -46.52 12.15
C VAL A 400 -2.95 -45.35 11.71
N HIS A 401 -2.35 -44.25 11.27
CA HIS A 401 -2.83 -43.39 10.19
C HIS A 401 -1.66 -42.52 9.71
N ALA A 402 -1.32 -42.60 8.42
CA ALA A 402 -0.28 -41.78 7.80
C ALA A 402 -0.79 -40.33 7.66
N THR A 403 -0.89 -39.60 8.77
CA THR A 403 -0.92 -38.13 8.76
C THR A 403 0.51 -37.65 8.58
N SER A 404 0.78 -36.83 7.56
CA SER A 404 2.09 -36.18 7.41
C SER A 404 2.47 -35.51 8.74
N ILE A 405 3.58 -35.95 9.34
CA ILE A 405 4.12 -35.37 10.58
C ILE A 405 4.36 -33.87 10.41
N ALA A 406 4.62 -33.40 9.17
CA ALA A 406 4.73 -31.99 8.83
C ALA A 406 3.40 -31.25 8.99
N ALA A 407 2.30 -31.78 8.46
CA ALA A 407 0.97 -31.19 8.61
C ALA A 407 0.58 -31.04 10.08
N SER A 408 0.81 -32.06 10.92
CA SER A 408 0.53 -32.01 12.36
C SER A 408 1.41 -30.99 13.12
N ARG A 409 2.69 -30.84 12.74
CA ARG A 409 3.58 -29.83 13.31
C ARG A 409 3.24 -28.40 12.87
N VAL A 410 2.73 -28.23 11.65
CA VAL A 410 2.21 -26.94 11.19
C VAL A 410 0.89 -26.64 11.91
N GLU A 411 0.01 -27.61 12.09
CA GLU A 411 -1.24 -27.48 12.87
C GLU A 411 -1.00 -27.00 14.30
N GLN A 412 -0.06 -27.62 15.02
CA GLN A 412 0.28 -27.22 16.38
C GLN A 412 0.83 -25.78 16.43
N ALA A 413 1.72 -25.44 15.49
CA ALA A 413 2.30 -24.10 15.45
C ALA A 413 1.31 -23.01 15.01
N LEU A 414 0.38 -23.32 14.09
CA LEU A 414 -0.71 -22.41 13.72
C LEU A 414 -1.66 -22.20 14.91
N SER A 415 -1.91 -23.25 15.69
CA SER A 415 -2.75 -23.19 16.90
C SER A 415 -2.08 -22.38 18.03
N GLU A 416 -0.78 -22.54 18.25
CA GLU A 416 0.03 -21.72 19.16
C GLU A 416 0.04 -20.25 18.72
N VAL A 417 0.12 -20.02 17.40
CA VAL A 417 0.06 -18.68 16.84
C VAL A 417 -1.33 -18.06 17.03
N ALA A 418 -2.40 -18.81 16.76
CA ALA A 418 -3.78 -18.35 16.92
C ALA A 418 -4.13 -18.07 18.39
N SER A 419 -3.72 -18.93 19.32
CA SER A 419 -3.99 -18.73 20.76
C SER A 419 -3.32 -17.47 21.31
N SER A 420 -2.14 -17.10 20.82
CA SER A 420 -1.51 -15.81 21.15
C SER A 420 -2.25 -14.58 20.60
N LEU A 421 -3.08 -14.77 19.56
CA LEU A 421 -3.82 -13.70 18.85
C LEU A 421 -5.27 -13.57 19.34
N GLN A 422 -5.81 -14.52 20.12
CA GLN A 422 -7.20 -14.55 20.60
C GLN A 422 -7.63 -13.33 21.44
N SER A 423 -6.69 -12.50 21.92
CA SER A 423 -6.98 -11.24 22.62
C SER A 423 -7.11 -10.01 21.69
N SER A 424 -6.84 -10.18 20.39
CA SER A 424 -6.67 -9.08 19.43
C SER A 424 -7.84 -8.94 18.45
N THR A 425 -9.00 -8.53 18.95
CA THR A 425 -9.97 -7.85 18.07
C THR A 425 -9.28 -6.64 17.43
N PRO A 426 -9.54 -6.27 16.17
CA PRO A 426 -8.96 -5.08 15.55
C PRO A 426 -9.33 -3.83 16.37
N LYS A 427 -8.42 -3.44 17.27
CA LYS A 427 -8.52 -2.26 18.13
C LYS A 427 -7.51 -1.26 17.60
N GLN A 428 -8.01 -0.09 17.23
CA GLN A 428 -7.30 1.12 16.78
C GLN A 428 -5.91 0.88 16.17
N GLY A 429 -5.85 0.84 14.84
CA GLY A 429 -4.63 0.71 14.06
C GLY A 429 -4.93 0.73 12.56
N PRO A 430 -3.89 0.74 11.71
CA PRO A 430 -4.09 0.66 10.26
C PRO A 430 -4.87 -0.61 9.89
N LEU A 431 -5.79 -0.51 8.93
CA LEU A 431 -6.65 -1.63 8.51
C LEU A 431 -5.87 -2.71 7.73
N HIS A 432 -4.87 -2.30 6.95
CA HIS A 432 -4.13 -3.18 6.04
C HIS A 432 -3.47 -4.38 6.72
N PRO A 433 -2.75 -4.25 7.86
CA PRO A 433 -2.18 -5.40 8.56
C PRO A 433 -3.20 -6.47 8.92
N TRP A 434 -4.39 -6.07 9.40
CA TRP A 434 -5.46 -7.02 9.74
C TRP A 434 -5.99 -7.71 8.49
N MET A 435 -6.15 -6.98 7.38
CA MET A 435 -6.53 -7.56 6.09
C MET A 435 -5.50 -8.59 5.62
N THR A 436 -4.21 -8.29 5.75
CA THR A 436 -3.12 -9.23 5.44
C THR A 436 -3.21 -10.48 6.31
N LEU A 437 -3.41 -10.34 7.63
CA LEU A 437 -3.56 -11.49 8.53
C LEU A 437 -4.74 -12.38 8.15
N ALA A 438 -5.89 -11.78 7.83
CA ALA A 438 -7.05 -12.52 7.36
C ALA A 438 -6.76 -13.26 6.05
N GLN A 439 -6.05 -12.63 5.10
CA GLN A 439 -5.64 -13.29 3.87
C GLN A 439 -4.70 -14.47 4.12
N ILE A 440 -3.74 -14.37 5.05
CA ILE A 440 -2.86 -15.50 5.41
C ILE A 440 -3.70 -16.70 5.90
N TRP A 441 -4.66 -16.46 6.78
CA TRP A 441 -5.57 -17.51 7.27
C TRP A 441 -6.43 -18.11 6.15
N LEU A 442 -6.94 -17.29 5.22
CA LEU A 442 -7.73 -17.77 4.09
C LEU A 442 -6.90 -18.60 3.11
N HIS A 443 -5.64 -18.22 2.87
CA HIS A 443 -4.70 -19.01 2.07
C HIS A 443 -4.41 -20.37 2.72
N ALA A 444 -4.18 -20.41 4.04
CA ALA A 444 -4.01 -21.68 4.77
C ALA A 444 -5.29 -22.55 4.69
N ALA A 445 -6.48 -21.93 4.86
CA ALA A 445 -7.75 -22.63 4.72
C ALA A 445 -7.91 -23.25 3.32
N GLU A 446 -7.54 -22.52 2.26
CA GLU A 446 -7.61 -23.01 0.89
C GLU A 446 -6.71 -24.22 0.65
N VAL A 447 -5.50 -24.22 1.24
CA VAL A 447 -4.61 -25.38 1.20
C VAL A 447 -5.27 -26.58 1.90
N TYR A 448 -5.83 -26.41 3.11
CA TYR A 448 -6.51 -27.50 3.82
C TYR A 448 -7.75 -28.03 3.08
N ILE A 449 -8.49 -27.18 2.37
CA ILE A 449 -9.58 -27.61 1.49
C ILE A 449 -9.05 -28.49 0.36
N GLY A 450 -7.91 -28.13 -0.24
CA GLY A 450 -7.23 -28.95 -1.25
C GLY A 450 -6.82 -30.34 -0.74
N ILE A 451 -6.36 -30.45 0.51
CA ILE A 451 -6.01 -31.73 1.16
C ILE A 451 -7.25 -32.50 1.65
N ARG A 452 -8.46 -31.93 1.53
CA ARG A 452 -9.72 -32.48 2.04
C ARG A 452 -9.75 -32.65 3.57
N LYS A 453 -9.19 -31.67 4.28
CA LYS A 453 -9.17 -31.55 5.75
C LYS A 453 -10.14 -30.46 6.22
N PRO A 454 -11.45 -30.75 6.36
CA PRO A 454 -12.46 -29.73 6.63
C PRO A 454 -12.41 -29.13 8.04
N ALA A 455 -11.86 -29.84 9.03
CA ALA A 455 -11.79 -29.34 10.40
C ALA A 455 -10.76 -28.19 10.52
N GLU A 456 -9.58 -28.40 9.95
CA GLU A 456 -8.47 -27.46 9.92
C GLU A 456 -8.79 -26.25 9.04
N ALA A 457 -9.43 -26.48 7.88
CA ALA A 457 -9.95 -25.41 7.03
C ALA A 457 -10.99 -24.54 7.77
N THR A 458 -11.84 -25.16 8.60
CA THR A 458 -12.82 -24.43 9.44
C THR A 458 -12.12 -23.57 10.47
N ALA A 459 -11.10 -24.10 11.14
CA ALA A 459 -10.34 -23.35 12.14
C ALA A 459 -9.67 -22.11 11.52
N CYS A 460 -8.97 -22.29 10.39
CA CYS A 460 -8.34 -21.17 9.68
C CYS A 460 -9.37 -20.13 9.20
N THR A 461 -10.50 -20.59 8.65
CA THR A 461 -11.59 -19.70 8.21
C THR A 461 -12.24 -18.97 9.40
N GLN A 462 -12.34 -19.63 10.56
CA GLN A 462 -12.85 -19.02 11.78
C GLN A 462 -11.91 -17.93 12.29
N GLU A 463 -10.60 -18.13 12.26
CA GLU A 463 -9.63 -17.09 12.62
C GLU A 463 -9.72 -15.86 11.70
N ALA A 464 -9.84 -16.08 10.38
CA ALA A 464 -10.12 -14.98 9.45
C ALA A 464 -11.45 -14.28 9.74
N GLY A 465 -12.48 -15.04 10.12
CA GLY A 465 -13.79 -14.54 10.51
C GLY A 465 -13.82 -13.77 11.84
N ASN A 466 -12.91 -14.09 12.78
CA ASN A 466 -12.73 -13.32 14.02
C ASN A 466 -12.24 -11.89 13.73
N LEU A 467 -11.48 -11.71 12.64
CA LEU A 467 -11.01 -10.40 12.19
C LEU A 467 -12.07 -9.66 11.35
N PHE A 468 -12.65 -10.35 10.36
CA PHE A 468 -13.65 -9.77 9.46
C PHE A 468 -14.82 -10.73 9.23
N ALA A 469 -15.76 -10.75 10.17
CA ALA A 469 -16.90 -11.66 10.15
C ALA A 469 -17.74 -11.58 8.86
N MET A 470 -17.86 -10.38 8.27
CA MET A 470 -18.66 -10.12 7.06
C MET A 470 -17.82 -10.01 5.79
N SER A 471 -16.56 -10.49 5.78
CA SER A 471 -15.76 -10.51 4.57
C SER A 471 -16.31 -11.53 3.56
N HIS A 472 -16.57 -11.10 2.32
CA HIS A 472 -17.04 -12.00 1.25
C HIS A 472 -16.08 -13.18 1.00
N ASN A 473 -14.77 -12.98 1.22
CA ASN A 473 -13.78 -14.05 1.11
C ASN A 473 -13.94 -15.08 2.23
N VAL A 474 -14.21 -14.64 3.47
CA VAL A 474 -14.46 -15.56 4.60
C VAL A 474 -15.75 -16.36 4.34
N LEU A 475 -16.82 -15.69 3.91
CA LEU A 475 -18.09 -16.34 3.58
C LEU A 475 -17.93 -17.35 2.43
N PHE A 476 -17.17 -17.00 1.40
CA PHE A 476 -16.82 -17.92 0.31
C PHE A 476 -16.07 -19.16 0.82
N MET A 477 -15.05 -18.98 1.68
CA MET A 477 -14.31 -20.11 2.24
C MET A 477 -15.18 -21.00 3.13
N ARG A 478 -16.13 -20.43 3.90
CA ARG A 478 -17.15 -21.21 4.64
C ARG A 478 -18.02 -22.04 3.70
N GLY A 479 -18.43 -21.47 2.57
CA GLY A 479 -19.13 -22.19 1.52
C GLY A 479 -18.33 -23.38 0.99
N GLN A 480 -17.05 -23.20 0.70
CA GLN A 480 -16.19 -24.30 0.23
C GLN A 480 -16.01 -25.39 1.29
N VAL A 481 -15.85 -25.03 2.57
CA VAL A 481 -15.80 -25.99 3.68
C VAL A 481 -17.11 -26.77 3.80
N ALA A 482 -18.26 -26.12 3.64
CA ALA A 482 -19.57 -26.78 3.67
C ALA A 482 -19.74 -27.76 2.49
N GLU A 483 -19.29 -27.41 1.29
CA GLU A 483 -19.27 -28.35 0.14
C GLU A 483 -18.36 -29.55 0.41
N LEU A 484 -17.19 -29.33 1.01
CA LEU A 484 -16.26 -30.40 1.36
C LEU A 484 -16.86 -31.38 2.39
N ARG A 485 -17.76 -30.89 3.26
CA ARG A 485 -18.54 -31.71 4.21
C ARG A 485 -19.75 -32.40 3.57
N GLY A 486 -20.09 -32.10 2.32
CA GLY A 486 -21.27 -32.61 1.63
C GLY A 486 -22.57 -31.85 1.94
N ASN A 487 -22.50 -30.73 2.67
CA ASN A 487 -23.67 -29.91 3.02
C ASN A 487 -23.94 -28.85 1.94
N THR A 488 -24.57 -29.26 0.82
CA THR A 488 -24.83 -28.38 -0.33
C THR A 488 -25.77 -27.20 0.00
N ASP A 489 -26.79 -27.41 0.83
CA ASP A 489 -27.72 -26.34 1.24
C ASP A 489 -27.06 -25.27 2.11
N GLU A 490 -26.12 -25.68 2.96
CA GLU A 490 -25.33 -24.75 3.77
C GLU A 490 -24.34 -23.98 2.88
N ALA A 491 -23.65 -24.66 1.97
CA ALA A 491 -22.76 -24.02 1.02
C ALA A 491 -23.46 -22.97 0.17
N LYS A 492 -24.65 -23.31 -0.35
CA LYS A 492 -25.50 -22.39 -1.11
C LYS A 492 -25.78 -21.10 -0.33
N ARG A 493 -26.20 -21.21 0.93
CA ARG A 493 -26.48 -20.04 1.80
C ARG A 493 -25.25 -19.17 1.99
N TRP A 494 -24.08 -19.78 2.24
CA TRP A 494 -22.83 -19.03 2.38
C TRP A 494 -22.42 -18.30 1.10
N TYR A 495 -22.64 -18.90 -0.08
CA TYR A 495 -22.37 -18.23 -1.35
C TYR A 495 -23.37 -17.10 -1.64
N GLU A 496 -24.65 -17.28 -1.30
CA GLU A 496 -25.65 -16.20 -1.38
C GLU A 496 -25.29 -15.03 -0.45
N GLU A 497 -24.87 -15.32 0.78
CA GLU A 497 -24.38 -14.29 1.71
C GLU A 497 -23.12 -13.59 1.20
N ALA A 498 -22.14 -14.34 0.66
CA ALA A 498 -20.94 -13.76 0.06
C ALA A 498 -21.28 -12.79 -1.09
N LEU A 499 -22.26 -13.14 -1.92
CA LEU A 499 -22.75 -12.29 -3.02
C LEU A 499 -23.59 -11.11 -2.55
N SER A 500 -24.25 -11.22 -1.38
CA SER A 500 -24.95 -10.09 -0.77
C SER A 500 -23.97 -9.01 -0.30
N ILE A 501 -22.76 -9.39 0.11
CA ILE A 501 -21.67 -8.47 0.48
C ILE A 501 -20.92 -7.97 -0.76
N SER A 502 -20.58 -8.88 -1.67
CA SER A 502 -19.83 -8.57 -2.89
C SER A 502 -20.53 -9.18 -4.12
N PRO A 503 -21.44 -8.43 -4.77
CA PRO A 503 -22.20 -8.93 -5.92
C PRO A 503 -21.34 -9.34 -7.13
N THR A 504 -20.10 -8.86 -7.19
CA THR A 504 -19.15 -9.13 -8.27
C THR A 504 -18.12 -10.22 -7.92
N HIS A 505 -18.31 -10.97 -6.83
CA HIS A 505 -17.39 -12.03 -6.44
C HIS A 505 -17.54 -13.29 -7.32
N VAL A 506 -16.78 -13.33 -8.41
CA VAL A 506 -16.84 -14.35 -9.48
C VAL A 506 -16.76 -15.78 -8.94
N LYS A 507 -15.88 -16.07 -7.98
CA LYS A 507 -15.76 -17.43 -7.41
C LYS A 507 -17.04 -17.88 -6.71
N SER A 508 -17.71 -17.00 -5.96
CA SER A 508 -19.01 -17.34 -5.35
C SER A 508 -20.10 -17.54 -6.40
N MET A 509 -20.13 -16.72 -7.46
CA MET A 509 -21.09 -16.87 -8.57
C MET A 509 -20.95 -18.24 -9.23
N GLN A 510 -19.71 -18.64 -9.52
CA GLN A 510 -19.40 -19.93 -10.13
C GLN A 510 -19.84 -21.11 -9.25
N ARG A 511 -19.46 -21.13 -7.96
CA ARG A 511 -19.83 -22.23 -7.05
C ARG A 511 -21.34 -22.30 -6.84
N LEU A 512 -22.01 -21.15 -6.69
CA LEU A 512 -23.47 -21.09 -6.60
C LEU A 512 -24.14 -21.63 -7.87
N ALA A 513 -23.65 -21.26 -9.06
CA ALA A 513 -24.17 -21.75 -10.32
C ALA A 513 -24.00 -23.27 -10.48
N LEU A 514 -22.86 -23.83 -10.04
CA LEU A 514 -22.64 -25.28 -10.03
C LEU A 514 -23.63 -26.01 -9.11
N ILE A 515 -23.92 -25.47 -7.92
CA ILE A 515 -24.95 -26.02 -7.03
C ILE A 515 -26.34 -25.93 -7.69
N LEU A 516 -26.68 -24.80 -8.31
CA LEU A 516 -27.96 -24.64 -9.01
C LEU A 516 -28.11 -25.59 -10.19
N HIS A 517 -27.03 -25.85 -10.92
CA HIS A 517 -26.98 -26.87 -11.96
C HIS A 517 -27.31 -28.27 -11.39
N GLN A 518 -26.68 -28.66 -10.27
CA GLN A 518 -26.96 -29.94 -9.60
C GLN A 518 -28.43 -30.06 -9.15
N LEU A 519 -29.05 -28.94 -8.80
CA LEU A 519 -30.47 -28.86 -8.45
C LEU A 519 -31.42 -28.79 -9.67
N GLY A 520 -30.90 -28.91 -10.89
CA GLY A 520 -31.69 -28.83 -12.14
C GLY A 520 -32.20 -27.43 -12.48
N ARG A 521 -31.72 -26.38 -11.81
CA ARG A 521 -32.15 -24.99 -12.02
C ARG A 521 -31.28 -24.29 -13.08
N TYR A 522 -31.27 -24.84 -14.30
CA TYR A 522 -30.34 -24.44 -15.35
C TYR A 522 -30.45 -22.96 -15.76
N SER A 523 -31.65 -22.42 -15.87
CA SER A 523 -31.86 -21.01 -16.27
C SER A 523 -31.26 -20.01 -15.29
N LEU A 524 -31.37 -20.28 -13.98
CA LEU A 524 -30.76 -19.47 -12.93
C LEU A 524 -29.24 -19.61 -12.94
N ALA A 525 -28.72 -20.83 -13.10
CA ALA A 525 -27.29 -21.08 -13.19
C ALA A 525 -26.66 -20.35 -14.39
N GLU A 526 -27.29 -20.44 -15.57
CA GLU A 526 -26.85 -19.76 -16.78
C GLU A 526 -26.81 -18.24 -16.59
N LYS A 527 -27.87 -17.65 -16.00
CA LYS A 527 -27.92 -16.21 -15.73
C LYS A 527 -26.74 -15.78 -14.86
N ILE A 528 -26.51 -16.47 -13.74
CA ILE A 528 -25.41 -16.15 -12.82
C ILE A 528 -24.06 -16.29 -13.53
N LEU A 529 -23.86 -17.31 -14.36
CA LEU A 529 -22.61 -17.50 -15.11
C LEU A 529 -22.42 -16.42 -16.19
N ARG A 530 -23.48 -16.00 -16.88
CA ARG A 530 -23.40 -14.87 -17.83
C ARG A 530 -23.07 -13.56 -17.12
N ASP A 531 -23.64 -13.31 -15.95
CA ASP A 531 -23.30 -12.17 -15.12
C ASP A 531 -21.82 -12.25 -14.68
N ALA A 532 -21.34 -13.44 -14.29
CA ALA A 532 -19.94 -13.67 -13.93
C ALA A 532 -18.98 -13.43 -15.12
N VAL A 533 -19.37 -13.77 -16.35
CA VAL A 533 -18.62 -13.46 -17.58
C VAL A 533 -18.54 -11.95 -17.83
N GLN A 534 -19.58 -11.17 -17.50
CA GLN A 534 -19.50 -9.70 -17.60
C GLN A 534 -18.50 -9.13 -16.59
N VAL A 535 -18.44 -9.68 -15.39
CA VAL A 535 -17.48 -9.25 -14.36
C VAL A 535 -16.05 -9.64 -14.71
N ASN A 536 -15.82 -10.90 -15.11
CA ASN A 536 -14.50 -11.39 -15.51
C ASN A 536 -14.60 -12.37 -16.69
N SER A 537 -14.42 -11.84 -17.89
CA SER A 537 -14.44 -12.61 -19.13
C SER A 537 -13.24 -13.56 -19.29
N THR A 538 -12.20 -13.44 -18.46
CA THR A 538 -10.99 -14.28 -18.52
C THR A 538 -11.01 -15.44 -17.53
N ALA A 539 -12.09 -15.61 -16.75
CA ALA A 539 -12.24 -16.71 -15.81
C ALA A 539 -12.67 -17.99 -16.56
N HIS A 540 -11.70 -18.84 -16.90
CA HIS A 540 -11.94 -20.09 -17.62
C HIS A 540 -12.91 -21.03 -16.88
N GLU A 541 -12.89 -21.05 -15.54
CA GLU A 541 -13.78 -21.88 -14.73
C GLU A 541 -15.27 -21.49 -14.89
N VAL A 542 -15.54 -20.20 -15.14
CA VAL A 542 -16.89 -19.70 -15.41
C VAL A 542 -17.38 -20.15 -16.79
N TRP A 543 -16.51 -20.07 -17.81
CA TRP A 543 -16.81 -20.57 -19.15
C TRP A 543 -17.06 -22.07 -19.16
N ASN A 544 -16.26 -22.84 -18.42
CA ASN A 544 -16.48 -24.27 -18.25
C ASN A 544 -17.83 -24.56 -17.57
N GLY A 545 -18.14 -23.85 -16.47
CA GLY A 545 -19.45 -23.95 -15.81
C GLY A 545 -20.62 -23.61 -16.75
N LEU A 546 -20.45 -22.59 -17.60
CA LEU A 546 -21.46 -22.19 -18.59
C LEU A 546 -21.66 -23.27 -19.66
N GLY A 547 -20.56 -23.86 -20.15
CA GLY A 547 -20.61 -24.98 -21.09
C GLY A 547 -21.36 -26.18 -20.52
N VAL A 548 -21.08 -26.56 -19.25
CA VAL A 548 -21.79 -27.65 -18.56
C VAL A 548 -23.29 -27.37 -18.45
N VAL A 549 -23.67 -26.13 -18.08
CA VAL A 549 -25.09 -25.75 -17.98
C VAL A 549 -25.79 -25.75 -19.34
N LEU A 550 -25.15 -25.23 -20.38
CA LEU A 550 -25.69 -25.20 -21.75
C LEU A 550 -25.84 -26.61 -22.34
N GLN A 551 -24.88 -27.49 -22.08
CA GLN A 551 -24.96 -28.90 -22.46
C GLN A 551 -26.14 -29.58 -21.77
N ALA A 552 -26.35 -29.35 -20.48
CA ALA A 552 -27.50 -29.89 -19.74
C ALA A 552 -28.86 -29.37 -20.26
N GLN A 553 -28.89 -28.19 -20.89
CA GLN A 553 -30.06 -27.65 -21.57
C GLN A 553 -30.25 -28.18 -23.01
N GLY A 554 -29.29 -28.94 -23.56
CA GLY A 554 -29.30 -29.44 -24.94
C GLY A 554 -28.76 -28.46 -25.99
N ASN A 555 -28.09 -27.39 -25.57
CA ASN A 555 -27.47 -26.40 -26.46
C ASN A 555 -26.00 -26.75 -26.72
N ASP A 556 -25.75 -27.88 -27.40
CA ASP A 556 -24.40 -28.45 -27.56
C ASP A 556 -23.44 -27.52 -28.32
N ASP A 557 -23.90 -26.83 -29.37
CA ASP A 557 -23.05 -25.92 -30.15
C ASP A 557 -22.48 -24.80 -29.27
N ALA A 558 -23.33 -24.11 -28.51
CA ALA A 558 -22.91 -23.05 -27.60
C ALA A 558 -22.06 -23.59 -26.43
N ALA A 559 -22.32 -24.82 -25.98
CA ALA A 559 -21.50 -25.47 -24.97
C ALA A 559 -20.07 -25.73 -25.47
N THR A 560 -19.92 -26.22 -26.71
CA THR A 560 -18.60 -26.42 -27.31
C THR A 560 -17.80 -25.13 -27.45
N GLU A 561 -18.43 -24.03 -27.85
CA GLU A 561 -17.78 -22.71 -27.89
C GLU A 561 -17.30 -22.26 -26.50
N CYS A 562 -18.11 -22.50 -25.47
CA CYS A 562 -17.73 -22.19 -24.09
C CYS A 562 -16.54 -23.03 -23.61
N PHE A 563 -16.52 -24.33 -23.92
CA PHE A 563 -15.40 -25.21 -23.56
C PHE A 563 -14.12 -24.83 -24.30
N LEU A 564 -14.19 -24.50 -25.59
CA LEU A 564 -13.04 -24.01 -26.36
C LEU A 564 -12.47 -22.72 -25.74
N THR A 565 -13.35 -21.76 -25.43
CA THR A 565 -12.96 -20.52 -24.76
C THR A 565 -12.31 -20.79 -23.39
N ALA A 566 -12.85 -21.74 -22.61
CA ALA A 566 -12.28 -22.13 -21.33
C ALA A 566 -10.86 -22.70 -21.48
N LEU A 567 -10.63 -23.56 -22.48
CA LEU A 567 -9.32 -24.16 -22.74
C LEU A 567 -8.29 -23.11 -23.19
N GLU A 568 -8.67 -22.19 -24.07
CA GLU A 568 -7.81 -21.07 -24.51
C GLU A 568 -7.40 -20.17 -23.34
N LEU A 569 -8.35 -19.85 -22.45
CA LEU A 569 -8.09 -19.03 -21.27
C LEU A 569 -7.27 -19.76 -20.20
N GLU A 570 -7.48 -21.07 -20.02
CA GLU A 570 -6.70 -21.87 -19.07
C GLU A 570 -5.23 -22.00 -19.51
N ALA A 571 -5.00 -22.18 -20.82
CA ALA A 571 -3.65 -22.22 -21.38
C ALA A 571 -2.83 -20.95 -21.09
N SER A 572 -3.49 -19.81 -20.87
CA SER A 572 -2.86 -18.53 -20.53
C SER A 572 -3.17 -18.05 -19.09
N SER A 573 -3.68 -18.94 -18.23
CA SER A 573 -4.06 -18.62 -16.85
C SER A 573 -2.84 -18.57 -15.90
N PRO A 574 -2.52 -17.42 -15.26
CA PRO A 574 -1.50 -17.36 -14.23
C PRO A 574 -2.01 -17.94 -12.92
N VAL A 575 -1.09 -18.35 -12.06
CA VAL A 575 -1.37 -18.88 -10.72
C VAL A 575 -2.12 -17.89 -9.81
N VAL A 576 -1.85 -16.59 -9.98
CA VAL A 576 -2.53 -15.47 -9.32
C VAL A 576 -2.85 -14.43 -10.39
N PRO A 577 -4.01 -13.74 -10.34
CA PRO A 577 -4.36 -12.73 -11.34
C PRO A 577 -3.29 -11.64 -11.47
N PHE A 578 -2.95 -11.25 -12.71
CA PHE A 578 -1.96 -10.19 -12.96
C PHE A 578 -2.28 -8.87 -12.25
N THR A 579 -3.58 -8.57 -12.06
CA THR A 579 -4.06 -7.38 -11.37
C THR A 579 -3.79 -7.37 -9.87
N ILE A 580 -3.16 -8.41 -9.30
CA ILE A 580 -2.65 -8.39 -7.93
C ILE A 580 -1.57 -7.32 -7.74
N ILE A 581 -0.80 -7.03 -8.81
CA ILE A 581 0.21 -5.99 -8.80
C ILE A 581 -0.49 -4.63 -8.91
N PRO A 582 -0.30 -3.70 -7.96
CA PRO A 582 -1.02 -2.44 -7.94
C PRO A 582 -0.66 -1.57 -9.16
N ARG A 583 -1.68 -0.95 -9.75
CA ARG A 583 -1.55 0.00 -10.86
C ARG A 583 -1.49 1.42 -10.30
N ILE A 584 -0.30 1.88 -9.96
CA ILE A 584 -0.06 3.16 -9.26
C ILE A 584 1.01 4.01 -9.96
N LEU A 585 0.86 5.34 -9.87
CA LEU A 585 1.83 6.33 -10.34
C LEU A 585 2.97 6.59 -9.34
#